data_AF-A0A960M652-F1
#
_entry.id   AF-A0A960M652-F1
#
_cell.length_a   1.000
_cell.length_b   1.000
_cell.length_c   1.000
_cell.angle_alpha   90.00
_cell.angle_beta   90.00
_cell.angle_gamma   90.00
#
_symmetry.space_group_name_H-M   'P 1'
#
loop_
_entity.id
_entity.type
_entity.pdbx_description
1 polymer ?
#
loop_
_entity_poly.entity_id
_entity_poly.type
_entity_poly.pdbx_seq_one_letter_code
_entity_poly.pdbx_strand_id
1 'polypeptide(L)'
;MKLFKHIVTLLVAATSLAYTADLTEQVYYDYTKIDGFIWSASFDGEKFIEYPEKHQWQATLNVDAYQKYLNSVFDRMKEGGMSQINLSFAQIASIDVLLSGDYSTSKDPFVMVLHNEKFLGPDGKYVDMLKLFVDTAHQAGIRVDIAFGGEDASGLKICGPGETATGQAQKLAQFMDHYGFDSVDFDLEDTGAEAFAKENTRTEQREFFAELQKELSAKSRSVILTIEGATSWGTGTLKALFYDDAENQIFKDLFNGLNLMLYSQTQYYINANDKTWGIEQWLEIIGKENVSMIHIGFEDHVPYENPDASAGEHYHITTKNRGAAAAQVYQQLGANLQADGYTTPLGNPFWWPDEGIDSYQPDQTNSVISDTMVDFYNALHS
;
A
#
# COMPACT_ATOMS: atom_id res chain seq x y z
N MET A 1 32.50 -33.83 -15.94
CA MET A 1 31.13 -33.46 -16.40
C MET A 1 30.04 -33.59 -15.34
N LYS A 2 29.90 -34.72 -14.61
CA LYS A 2 28.86 -34.86 -13.55
C LYS A 2 29.01 -33.87 -12.38
N LEU A 3 30.24 -33.55 -11.98
CA LEU A 3 30.52 -32.58 -10.90
C LEU A 3 30.16 -31.13 -11.29
N PHE A 4 30.35 -30.77 -12.57
CA PHE A 4 30.04 -29.44 -13.08
C PHE A 4 28.53 -29.20 -13.17
N LYS A 5 27.75 -30.25 -13.49
CA LYS A 5 26.28 -30.19 -13.45
C LYS A 5 25.74 -29.96 -12.03
N HIS A 6 26.33 -30.62 -11.02
CA HIS A 6 25.91 -30.41 -9.62
C HIS A 6 26.26 -29.02 -9.10
N ILE A 7 27.42 -28.47 -9.46
CA ILE A 7 27.81 -27.11 -9.04
C ILE A 7 26.92 -26.04 -9.69
N VAL A 8 26.54 -26.20 -10.96
CA VAL A 8 25.61 -25.29 -11.63
C VAL A 8 24.20 -25.40 -11.06
N THR A 9 23.71 -26.60 -10.72
CA THR A 9 22.40 -26.76 -10.05
C THR A 9 22.40 -26.18 -8.63
N LEU A 10 23.50 -26.32 -7.87
CA LEU A 10 23.65 -25.68 -6.56
C LEU A 10 23.81 -24.16 -6.65
N LEU A 11 24.47 -23.62 -7.67
CA LEU A 11 24.54 -22.18 -7.88
C LEU A 11 23.18 -21.61 -8.29
N VAL A 12 22.43 -22.27 -9.18
CA VAL A 12 21.08 -21.84 -9.57
C VAL A 12 20.11 -21.89 -8.38
N ALA A 13 20.21 -22.93 -7.54
CA ALA A 13 19.44 -23.03 -6.29
C ALA A 13 19.87 -22.00 -5.23
N ALA A 14 21.16 -21.65 -5.15
CA ALA A 14 21.66 -20.63 -4.23
C ALA A 14 21.34 -19.21 -4.69
N THR A 15 21.25 -18.94 -6.00
CA THR A 15 20.72 -17.67 -6.54
C THR A 15 19.20 -17.58 -6.45
N SER A 16 18.47 -18.70 -6.43
CA SER A 16 17.01 -18.69 -6.16
C SER A 16 16.67 -18.62 -4.67
N LEU A 17 17.63 -18.90 -3.77
CA LEU A 17 17.49 -18.76 -2.32
C LEU A 17 17.85 -17.35 -1.81
N ALA A 18 18.36 -16.46 -2.66
CA ALA A 18 18.59 -15.04 -2.34
C ALA A 18 17.41 -14.13 -2.69
N TYR A 19 16.31 -14.71 -3.19
CA TYR A 19 15.02 -14.05 -3.39
C TYR A 19 13.93 -14.95 -2.79
N THR A 20 14.10 -15.38 -1.54
CA THR A 20 12.91 -15.48 -0.70
C THR A 20 12.45 -14.05 -0.56
N ALA A 21 11.57 -13.61 -1.47
CA ALA A 21 10.78 -12.42 -1.27
C ALA A 21 10.29 -12.53 0.16
N ASP A 22 10.72 -11.58 1.00
CA ASP A 22 10.18 -11.43 2.33
C ASP A 22 8.67 -11.48 2.13
N LEU A 23 8.01 -12.50 2.68
CA LEU A 23 6.59 -12.80 2.45
C LEU A 23 5.77 -11.76 3.20
N THR A 24 5.93 -10.49 2.85
CA THR A 24 5.31 -9.38 3.54
C THR A 24 3.91 -9.22 2.98
N GLU A 25 2.95 -9.59 3.80
CA GLU A 25 1.52 -9.41 3.58
C GLU A 25 1.17 -7.97 3.88
N GLN A 26 0.56 -7.30 2.90
CA GLN A 26 0.36 -5.85 2.91
C GLN A 26 -1.09 -5.51 3.24
N VAL A 27 -1.28 -4.60 4.18
CA VAL A 27 -2.59 -4.04 4.50
C VAL A 27 -2.55 -2.54 4.33
N TYR A 28 -3.56 -1.98 3.68
CA TYR A 28 -3.72 -0.54 3.61
C TYR A 28 -4.36 0.01 4.87
N TYR A 29 -3.88 1.16 5.32
CA TYR A 29 -4.43 1.84 6.49
C TYR A 29 -4.57 3.32 6.23
N ASP A 30 -5.82 3.75 6.07
CA ASP A 30 -6.16 5.14 5.87
C ASP A 30 -5.94 5.95 7.16
N TYR A 31 -4.97 6.84 7.11
CA TYR A 31 -4.52 7.74 8.15
C TYR A 31 -5.49 8.91 8.38
N THR A 32 -6.28 9.31 7.38
CA THR A 32 -7.31 10.37 7.60
C THR A 32 -8.41 9.88 8.53
N LYS A 33 -8.65 8.58 8.48
CA LYS A 33 -9.54 7.84 9.36
C LYS A 33 -8.96 7.67 10.79
N ILE A 34 -7.63 7.74 10.96
CA ILE A 34 -6.96 7.83 12.27
C ILE A 34 -7.19 9.19 12.91
N ASP A 35 -7.18 10.30 12.17
CA ASP A 35 -7.40 11.64 12.75
C ASP A 35 -8.77 11.70 13.47
N GLY A 36 -9.83 11.23 12.80
CA GLY A 36 -11.16 11.10 13.40
C GLY A 36 -11.17 10.24 14.68
N PHE A 37 -10.35 9.19 14.72
CA PHE A 37 -10.13 8.37 15.91
C PHE A 37 -9.36 9.12 17.00
N ILE A 38 -8.23 9.74 16.70
CA ILE A 38 -7.37 10.44 17.66
C ILE A 38 -8.14 11.55 18.40
N TRP A 39 -9.02 12.30 17.72
CA TRP A 39 -9.81 13.37 18.35
C TRP A 39 -10.99 12.89 19.20
N SER A 40 -11.53 11.70 18.94
CA SER A 40 -12.77 11.22 19.56
C SER A 40 -12.57 10.01 20.48
N ALA A 41 -11.45 9.32 20.37
CA ALA A 41 -11.27 8.02 20.97
C ALA A 41 -10.67 8.04 22.37
N SER A 42 -11.11 7.04 23.12
CA SER A 42 -10.45 6.57 24.32
C SER A 42 -10.14 5.09 24.14
N PHE A 43 -8.95 4.65 24.55
CA PHE A 43 -8.60 3.24 24.59
C PHE A 43 -8.49 2.79 26.04
N ASP A 44 -9.22 1.72 26.39
CA ASP A 44 -9.31 1.21 27.77
C ASP A 44 -9.78 2.27 28.79
N GLY A 45 -10.67 3.18 28.36
CA GLY A 45 -11.19 4.28 29.17
C GLY A 45 -10.25 5.50 29.30
N GLU A 46 -9.06 5.46 28.70
CA GLU A 46 -8.12 6.59 28.66
C GLU A 46 -8.23 7.36 27.35
N LYS A 47 -8.41 8.68 27.41
CA LYS A 47 -8.41 9.53 26.21
C LYS A 47 -6.99 9.70 25.69
N PHE A 48 -6.83 9.71 24.37
CA PHE A 48 -5.54 10.05 23.77
C PHE A 48 -5.24 11.54 23.89
N ILE A 49 -6.26 12.39 23.73
CA ILE A 49 -6.11 13.82 23.81
C ILE A 49 -6.71 14.35 25.11
N GLU A 50 -5.88 15.05 25.87
CA GLU A 50 -6.30 15.83 27.02
C GLU A 50 -6.26 17.32 26.70
N TYR A 51 -7.41 17.99 26.92
CA TYR A 51 -7.51 19.44 26.85
C TYR A 51 -7.43 20.03 28.27
N PRO A 52 -6.55 20.99 28.54
CA PRO A 52 -6.53 21.69 29.82
C PRO A 52 -7.87 22.37 30.08
N GLU A 53 -8.43 22.23 31.30
CA GLU A 53 -9.81 22.64 31.64
C GLU A 53 -10.15 24.13 31.42
N LYS A 54 -9.19 25.00 31.12
CA LYS A 54 -9.42 26.45 30.92
C LYS A 54 -8.49 27.08 29.87
N HIS A 55 -9.05 27.38 28.70
CA HIS A 55 -8.58 28.39 27.74
C HIS A 55 -7.22 28.21 27.05
N GLN A 56 -6.73 26.99 26.88
CA GLN A 56 -5.54 26.74 26.06
C GLN A 56 -5.88 25.90 24.83
N TRP A 57 -5.49 26.40 23.66
CA TRP A 57 -5.57 25.71 22.36
C TRP A 57 -4.51 24.60 22.21
N GLN A 58 -3.91 24.15 23.32
CA GLN A 58 -2.85 23.14 23.34
C GLN A 58 -3.39 21.84 23.93
N ALA A 59 -3.49 20.83 23.07
CA ALA A 59 -3.80 19.46 23.43
C ALA A 59 -2.52 18.74 23.88
N THR A 60 -2.64 17.88 24.90
CA THR A 60 -1.57 16.95 25.31
C THR A 60 -1.94 15.55 24.82
N LEU A 61 -0.97 14.86 24.22
CA LEU A 61 -1.12 13.46 23.84
C LEU A 61 -0.74 12.58 25.03
N ASN A 62 -1.64 11.69 25.44
CA ASN A 62 -1.31 10.54 26.28
C ASN A 62 -0.57 9.51 25.42
N VAL A 63 0.75 9.65 25.35
CA VAL A 63 1.65 8.80 24.56
C VAL A 63 1.50 7.32 24.93
N ASP A 64 1.37 7.00 26.21
CA ASP A 64 1.26 5.62 26.69
C ASP A 64 -0.06 4.98 26.19
N ALA A 65 -1.18 5.70 26.28
CA ALA A 65 -2.46 5.22 25.76
C ALA A 65 -2.42 5.02 24.23
N TYR A 66 -1.84 5.98 23.49
CA TYR A 66 -1.71 5.87 22.04
C TYR A 66 -0.81 4.69 21.63
N GLN A 67 0.34 4.53 22.26
CA GLN A 67 1.22 3.37 22.01
C GLN A 67 0.54 2.04 22.37
N LYS A 68 -0.24 2.00 23.46
CA LYS A 68 -1.01 0.80 23.83
C LYS A 68 -2.04 0.45 22.76
N TYR A 69 -2.72 1.45 22.20
CA TYR A 69 -3.61 1.26 21.05
C TYR A 69 -2.85 0.74 19.83
N LEU A 70 -1.76 1.40 19.42
CA LEU A 70 -0.94 0.97 18.28
C LEU A 70 -0.44 -0.47 18.43
N ASN A 71 0.07 -0.82 19.62
CA ASN A 71 0.48 -2.18 19.93
C ASN A 71 -0.67 -3.18 19.79
N SER A 72 -1.90 -2.82 20.17
CA SER A 72 -3.06 -3.70 19.99
C SER A 72 -3.39 -3.93 18.50
N VAL A 73 -3.25 -2.90 17.66
CA VAL A 73 -3.41 -3.03 16.20
C VAL A 73 -2.32 -3.93 15.62
N PHE A 74 -1.06 -3.71 15.99
CA PHE A 74 0.07 -4.50 15.47
C PHE A 74 0.09 -5.94 16.00
N ASP A 75 -0.36 -6.18 17.23
CA ASP A 75 -0.55 -7.52 17.76
C ASP A 75 -1.61 -8.27 16.95
N ARG A 76 -2.72 -7.62 16.63
CA ARG A 76 -3.78 -8.20 15.78
C ARG A 76 -3.31 -8.46 14.34
N MET A 77 -2.48 -7.58 13.77
CA MET A 77 -1.82 -7.83 12.48
C MET A 77 -0.97 -9.10 12.53
N LYS A 78 -0.11 -9.24 13.54
CA LYS A 78 0.72 -10.45 13.70
C LYS A 78 -0.09 -11.72 13.90
N GLU A 79 -1.21 -11.66 14.63
CA GLU A 79 -2.13 -12.79 14.80
C GLU A 79 -2.65 -13.31 13.45
N GLY A 80 -2.88 -12.41 12.49
CA GLY A 80 -3.27 -12.76 11.13
C GLY A 80 -2.10 -12.98 10.17
N GLY A 81 -0.85 -13.01 10.62
CA GLY A 81 0.32 -13.22 9.76
C GLY A 81 0.83 -11.97 9.02
N MET A 82 0.14 -10.84 9.15
CA MET A 82 0.48 -9.60 8.47
C MET A 82 1.74 -8.97 9.07
N SER A 83 2.61 -8.47 8.19
CA SER A 83 3.89 -7.88 8.58
C SER A 83 4.17 -6.53 7.93
N GLN A 84 3.24 -5.99 7.15
CA GLN A 84 3.37 -4.70 6.49
C GLN A 84 2.06 -3.92 6.51
N ILE A 85 2.17 -2.61 6.75
CA ILE A 85 1.08 -1.65 6.64
C ILE A 85 1.45 -0.54 5.66
N ASN A 86 0.54 -0.19 4.75
CA ASN A 86 0.67 0.94 3.83
C ASN A 86 -0.15 2.10 4.41
N LEU A 87 0.51 3.15 4.90
CA LEU A 87 -0.18 4.34 5.41
C LEU A 87 -0.69 5.19 4.23
N SER A 88 -2.00 5.15 4.03
CA SER A 88 -2.74 5.87 3.00
C SER A 88 -3.48 7.08 3.56
N PHE A 89 -3.79 8.15 2.85
CA PHE A 89 -3.10 8.63 1.66
C PHE A 89 -2.46 9.97 1.97
N ALA A 90 -1.17 10.09 1.69
CA ALA A 90 -0.56 11.39 1.44
C ALA A 90 -0.89 11.86 0.01
N GLN A 91 -0.89 13.16 -0.27
CA GLN A 91 -1.00 13.65 -1.66
C GLN A 91 0.38 13.89 -2.27
N ILE A 92 0.60 13.50 -3.54
CA ILE A 92 1.90 13.63 -4.22
C ILE A 92 2.36 15.09 -4.30
N ALA A 93 1.46 16.05 -4.59
CA ALA A 93 1.86 17.47 -4.64
C ALA A 93 2.24 18.07 -3.29
N SER A 94 2.07 17.32 -2.19
CA SER A 94 2.47 17.74 -0.87
C SER A 94 3.90 17.36 -0.51
N ILE A 95 4.70 16.68 -1.35
CA ILE A 95 6.05 16.22 -0.95
C ILE A 95 6.93 17.36 -0.41
N ASP A 96 6.92 18.54 -1.04
CA ASP A 96 7.66 19.71 -0.54
C ASP A 96 7.10 20.26 0.77
N VAL A 97 5.78 20.21 0.91
CA VAL A 97 5.08 20.64 2.10
C VAL A 97 5.39 19.68 3.26
N LEU A 98 5.41 18.37 3.01
CA LEU A 98 5.80 17.30 3.92
C LEU A 98 7.24 17.46 4.43
N LEU A 99 8.16 17.88 3.56
CA LEU A 99 9.57 18.08 3.88
C LEU A 99 9.89 19.41 4.55
N SER A 100 9.25 20.49 4.09
CA SER A 100 9.50 21.83 4.64
C SER A 100 8.88 22.02 6.01
N GLY A 101 7.86 21.23 6.34
CA GLY A 101 7.03 21.45 7.53
C GLY A 101 6.19 22.72 7.46
N ASP A 102 6.19 23.42 6.30
CA ASP A 102 5.35 24.58 6.06
C ASP A 102 4.02 24.15 5.47
N TYR A 103 3.16 23.69 6.37
CA TYR A 103 1.85 23.19 6.04
C TYR A 103 0.79 24.30 5.92
N SER A 104 1.19 25.58 6.08
CA SER A 104 0.27 26.72 6.21
C SER A 104 -0.62 26.97 4.98
N THR A 105 -0.22 26.43 3.84
CA THR A 105 -0.95 26.56 2.57
C THR A 105 -1.61 25.25 2.10
N SER A 106 -1.39 24.14 2.81
CA SER A 106 -1.91 22.85 2.39
C SER A 106 -3.35 22.66 2.79
N LYS A 107 -4.11 22.04 1.89
CA LYS A 107 -5.47 21.54 2.15
C LYS A 107 -5.52 20.01 2.15
N ASP A 108 -4.38 19.37 1.99
CA ASP A 108 -4.24 17.92 2.04
C ASP A 108 -4.56 17.48 3.49
N PRO A 109 -5.58 16.63 3.70
CA PRO A 109 -5.94 16.14 5.02
C PRO A 109 -4.76 15.49 5.75
N PHE A 110 -3.96 14.65 5.08
CA PHE A 110 -2.79 14.02 5.69
C PHE A 110 -1.77 15.06 6.16
N VAL A 111 -1.50 16.08 5.35
CA VAL A 111 -0.66 17.21 5.75
C VAL A 111 -1.27 18.00 6.89
N MET A 112 -2.58 18.24 6.87
CA MET A 112 -3.27 18.96 7.94
C MET A 112 -3.18 18.21 9.25
N VAL A 113 -3.27 16.88 9.21
CA VAL A 113 -3.06 16.01 10.36
C VAL A 113 -1.62 16.18 10.85
N LEU A 114 -0.60 16.01 10.00
CA LEU A 114 0.81 16.27 10.38
C LEU A 114 1.10 17.70 10.89
N HIS A 115 0.37 18.71 10.40
CA HIS A 115 0.52 20.11 10.83
C HIS A 115 -0.16 20.43 12.16
N ASN A 116 -1.39 19.96 12.32
CA ASN A 116 -2.27 20.32 13.43
C ASN A 116 -2.00 19.47 14.67
N GLU A 117 -1.34 18.32 14.50
CA GLU A 117 -0.99 17.37 15.56
C GLU A 117 0.29 17.74 16.32
N LYS A 118 0.49 19.03 16.59
CA LYS A 118 1.52 19.48 17.53
C LYS A 118 1.07 19.24 18.97
N PHE A 119 0.94 17.97 19.33
CA PHE A 119 0.61 17.56 20.69
C PHE A 119 1.83 17.71 21.60
N LEU A 120 1.62 18.26 22.78
CA LEU A 120 2.64 18.20 23.82
C LEU A 120 2.62 16.81 24.44
N GLY A 121 3.80 16.23 24.66
CA GLY A 121 3.97 15.07 25.51
C GLY A 121 3.97 15.48 27.00
N PRO A 122 4.04 14.49 27.91
CA PRO A 122 4.05 14.74 29.35
C PRO A 122 5.19 15.65 29.83
N ASP A 123 6.29 15.73 29.07
CA ASP A 123 7.45 16.58 29.36
C ASP A 123 7.36 18.00 28.77
N GLY A 124 6.24 18.33 28.12
CA GLY A 124 5.99 19.61 27.48
C GLY A 124 6.73 19.80 26.15
N LYS A 125 7.29 18.74 25.55
CA LYS A 125 7.85 18.77 24.19
C LYS A 125 6.83 18.29 23.18
N TYR A 126 6.97 18.73 21.93
CA TYR A 126 6.14 18.22 20.85
C TYR A 126 6.42 16.75 20.57
N VAL A 127 5.35 15.98 20.42
CA VAL A 127 5.40 14.59 19.95
C VAL A 127 5.16 14.60 18.45
N ASP A 128 6.06 13.94 17.72
CA ASP A 128 5.88 13.62 16.31
C ASP A 128 5.11 12.30 16.23
N MET A 129 3.82 12.37 15.94
CA MET A 129 2.97 11.18 15.96
C MET A 129 3.22 10.22 14.80
N LEU A 130 3.60 10.74 13.63
CA LEU A 130 3.95 9.90 12.50
C LEU A 130 5.21 9.10 12.82
N LYS A 131 6.22 9.77 13.40
CA LYS A 131 7.41 9.07 13.88
C LYS A 131 7.10 8.08 15.00
N LEU A 132 6.24 8.44 15.96
CA LEU A 132 5.79 7.53 17.02
C LEU A 132 5.10 6.30 16.45
N PHE A 133 4.26 6.46 15.42
CA PHE A 133 3.60 5.37 14.73
C PHE A 133 4.63 4.41 14.11
N VAL A 134 5.52 4.94 13.26
CA VAL A 134 6.53 4.13 12.55
C VAL A 134 7.47 3.43 13.52
N ASP A 135 7.98 4.15 14.54
CA ASP A 135 8.87 3.57 15.53
C ASP A 135 8.17 2.46 16.36
N THR A 136 6.88 2.61 16.65
CA THR A 136 6.09 1.58 17.38
C THR A 136 5.82 0.37 16.49
N ALA A 137 5.50 0.57 15.21
CA ALA A 137 5.33 -0.51 14.24
C ALA A 137 6.60 -1.34 14.09
N HIS A 138 7.76 -0.69 13.91
CA HIS A 138 9.05 -1.34 13.81
C HIS A 138 9.42 -2.12 15.07
N GLN A 139 9.13 -1.59 16.26
CA GLN A 139 9.31 -2.31 17.53
C GLN A 139 8.43 -3.56 17.60
N ALA A 140 7.25 -3.54 16.98
CA ALA A 140 6.38 -4.69 16.86
C ALA A 140 6.78 -5.65 15.73
N GLY A 141 7.78 -5.32 14.90
CA GLY A 141 8.19 -6.11 13.74
C GLY A 141 7.31 -5.92 12.51
N ILE A 142 6.51 -4.84 12.46
CA ILE A 142 5.66 -4.46 11.33
C ILE A 142 6.39 -3.43 10.49
N ARG A 143 6.51 -3.68 9.19
CA ARG A 143 7.02 -2.72 8.19
C ARG A 143 5.96 -1.65 7.90
N VAL A 144 6.39 -0.43 7.65
CA VAL A 144 5.50 0.70 7.33
C VAL A 144 5.91 1.31 6.00
N ASP A 145 5.05 1.18 5.01
CA ASP A 145 5.16 1.90 3.75
C ASP A 145 4.26 3.14 3.81
N ILE A 146 4.55 4.12 2.96
CA ILE A 146 3.68 5.28 2.76
C ILE A 146 3.06 5.22 1.36
N ALA A 147 1.76 5.47 1.27
CA ALA A 147 1.03 5.51 0.01
C ALA A 147 0.64 6.94 -0.36
N PHE A 148 0.84 7.29 -1.63
CA PHE A 148 0.46 8.58 -2.18
C PHE A 148 -0.63 8.45 -3.23
N GLY A 149 -1.69 9.26 -3.13
CA GLY A 149 -2.79 9.28 -4.11
C GLY A 149 -4.14 8.92 -3.50
N GLY A 150 -4.81 7.91 -4.07
CA GLY A 150 -6.18 7.50 -3.80
C GLY A 150 -7.22 8.12 -4.75
N GLU A 151 -8.45 7.60 -4.73
CA GLU A 151 -9.57 7.99 -5.63
C GLU A 151 -9.79 9.52 -5.73
N ASP A 152 -9.83 10.21 -4.60
CA ASP A 152 -10.11 11.65 -4.49
C ASP A 152 -8.85 12.54 -4.54
N ALA A 153 -7.71 11.97 -4.92
CA ALA A 153 -6.46 12.69 -4.93
C ALA A 153 -6.48 13.89 -5.89
N SER A 154 -6.05 15.05 -5.39
CA SER A 154 -6.01 16.29 -6.18
C SER A 154 -4.68 17.00 -6.00
N GLY A 155 -4.16 17.57 -7.10
CA GLY A 155 -2.79 18.07 -7.13
C GLY A 155 -1.81 16.90 -7.05
N LEU A 156 -1.53 16.28 -8.19
CA LEU A 156 -0.59 15.17 -8.30
C LEU A 156 0.64 15.56 -9.12
N LYS A 157 0.86 16.86 -9.24
CA LYS A 157 2.05 17.44 -9.85
C LYS A 157 3.30 17.08 -9.05
N ILE A 158 4.24 16.42 -9.71
CA ILE A 158 5.55 16.07 -9.15
C ILE A 158 6.38 17.33 -8.92
N CYS A 159 6.46 18.22 -9.91
CA CYS A 159 7.40 19.35 -9.91
C CYS A 159 6.71 20.70 -9.65
N GLY A 160 7.07 21.38 -8.57
CA GLY A 160 6.79 22.80 -8.36
C GLY A 160 7.65 23.71 -9.26
N PRO A 161 7.38 25.03 -9.26
CA PRO A 161 8.22 25.99 -10.00
C PRO A 161 9.68 25.97 -9.54
N GLY A 162 10.61 25.75 -10.48
CA GLY A 162 12.05 25.73 -10.21
C GLY A 162 12.60 24.38 -9.73
N GLU A 163 11.76 23.36 -9.75
CA GLU A 163 12.11 22.02 -9.30
C GLU A 163 12.28 21.05 -10.46
N THR A 164 12.87 19.89 -10.16
CA THR A 164 13.11 18.82 -11.14
C THR A 164 12.56 17.52 -10.60
N ALA A 165 12.15 16.63 -11.49
CA ALA A 165 11.61 15.31 -11.14
C ALA A 165 12.62 14.52 -10.29
N THR A 166 13.88 14.48 -10.69
CA THR A 166 14.98 13.87 -9.93
C THR A 166 15.14 14.48 -8.53
N GLY A 167 15.10 15.81 -8.42
CA GLY A 167 15.22 16.50 -7.13
C GLY A 167 14.06 16.15 -6.19
N GLN A 168 12.85 15.99 -6.73
CA GLN A 168 11.66 15.59 -5.97
C GLN A 168 11.71 14.14 -5.51
N ALA A 169 12.21 13.24 -6.36
CA ALA A 169 12.45 11.85 -5.97
C ALA A 169 13.45 11.73 -4.80
N GLN A 170 14.56 12.47 -4.86
CA GLN A 170 15.56 12.49 -3.80
C GLN A 170 15.02 13.07 -2.48
N LYS A 171 14.21 14.11 -2.60
CA LYS A 171 13.47 14.72 -1.49
C LYS A 171 12.54 13.71 -0.82
N LEU A 172 11.74 12.98 -1.60
CA LEU A 172 10.88 11.92 -1.07
C LEU A 172 11.71 10.82 -0.37
N ALA A 173 12.82 10.38 -0.96
CA ALA A 173 13.71 9.41 -0.31
C ALA A 173 14.27 9.92 1.04
N GLN A 174 14.58 11.22 1.16
CA GLN A 174 15.00 11.84 2.41
C GLN A 174 13.87 11.92 3.45
N PHE A 175 12.65 12.24 3.00
CA PHE A 175 11.46 12.19 3.86
C PHE A 175 11.27 10.79 4.44
N MET A 176 11.39 9.76 3.58
CA MET A 176 11.29 8.37 4.01
C MET A 176 12.38 7.99 5.02
N ASP A 177 13.61 8.45 4.84
CA ASP A 177 14.68 8.26 5.83
C ASP A 177 14.39 8.91 7.17
N HIS A 178 13.80 10.12 7.15
CA HIS A 178 13.52 10.88 8.36
C HIS A 178 12.52 10.16 9.26
N TYR A 179 11.43 9.67 8.67
CA TYR A 179 10.36 8.99 9.39
C TYR A 179 10.60 7.49 9.58
N GLY A 180 11.46 6.88 8.75
CA GLY A 180 11.75 5.45 8.81
C GLY A 180 10.83 4.60 7.94
N PHE A 181 10.25 5.14 6.86
CA PHE A 181 9.42 4.33 5.95
C PHE A 181 10.24 3.26 5.22
N ASP A 182 9.63 2.09 5.06
CA ASP A 182 10.25 0.90 4.47
C ASP A 182 10.12 0.86 2.94
N SER A 183 9.02 1.35 2.38
CA SER A 183 8.80 1.49 0.94
C SER A 183 7.76 2.57 0.66
N VAL A 184 7.50 2.82 -0.63
CA VAL A 184 6.48 3.77 -1.07
C VAL A 184 5.57 3.13 -2.10
N ASP A 185 4.29 3.46 -2.00
CA ASP A 185 3.26 3.10 -2.95
C ASP A 185 2.65 4.36 -3.58
N PHE A 186 2.30 4.27 -4.86
CA PHE A 186 1.65 5.32 -5.62
C PHE A 186 0.31 4.80 -6.09
N ASP A 187 -0.74 5.23 -5.42
CA ASP A 187 -2.11 4.82 -5.69
C ASP A 187 -2.79 5.78 -6.67
N LEU A 188 -2.75 5.41 -7.95
CA LEU A 188 -3.22 6.24 -9.06
C LEU A 188 -4.52 5.67 -9.61
N GLU A 189 -5.64 6.15 -9.07
CA GLU A 189 -6.99 5.68 -9.40
C GLU A 189 -7.81 6.76 -10.09
N ASP A 190 -8.79 6.35 -10.90
CA ASP A 190 -9.80 7.19 -11.56
C ASP A 190 -9.31 8.61 -11.90
N THR A 191 -9.89 9.63 -11.22
CA THR A 191 -9.59 11.03 -11.49
C THR A 191 -8.19 11.44 -11.04
N GLY A 192 -7.63 10.77 -10.04
CA GLY A 192 -6.24 10.91 -9.62
C GLY A 192 -5.25 10.47 -10.71
N ALA A 193 -5.46 9.32 -11.34
CA ALA A 193 -4.63 8.86 -12.46
C ALA A 193 -4.67 9.84 -13.64
N GLU A 194 -5.85 10.36 -13.98
CA GLU A 194 -6.01 11.38 -15.02
C GLU A 194 -5.32 12.70 -14.67
N ALA A 195 -5.48 13.18 -13.43
CA ALA A 195 -4.83 14.39 -12.94
C ALA A 195 -3.31 14.25 -12.97
N PHE A 196 -2.77 13.13 -12.48
CA PHE A 196 -1.34 12.83 -12.51
C PHE A 196 -0.79 12.86 -13.93
N ALA A 197 -1.45 12.18 -14.87
CA ALA A 197 -1.01 12.13 -16.26
C ALA A 197 -1.10 13.49 -16.97
N LYS A 198 -2.06 14.33 -16.59
CA LYS A 198 -2.27 15.66 -17.16
C LYS A 198 -1.32 16.71 -16.60
N GLU A 199 -1.01 16.64 -15.31
CA GLU A 199 -0.20 17.64 -14.61
C GLU A 199 1.30 17.44 -14.80
N ASN A 200 1.72 16.25 -15.24
CA ASN A 200 3.12 15.88 -15.41
C ASN A 200 3.41 15.44 -16.84
N THR A 201 4.51 15.92 -17.42
CA THR A 201 4.98 15.41 -18.71
C THR A 201 5.46 13.97 -18.58
N ARG A 202 5.42 13.20 -19.68
CA ARG A 202 5.93 11.81 -19.72
C ARG A 202 7.38 11.71 -19.27
N THR A 203 8.19 12.71 -19.60
CA THR A 203 9.60 12.78 -19.17
C THR A 203 9.71 12.96 -17.66
N GLU A 204 8.97 13.91 -17.08
CA GLU A 204 8.97 14.13 -15.62
C GLU A 204 8.54 12.87 -14.86
N GLN A 205 7.48 12.19 -15.32
CA GLN A 205 7.01 10.94 -14.71
C GLN A 205 8.13 9.88 -14.70
N ARG A 206 8.76 9.61 -15.85
CA ARG A 206 9.83 8.61 -15.96
C ARG A 206 11.08 8.98 -15.17
N GLU A 207 11.51 10.24 -15.22
CA GLU A 207 12.68 10.72 -14.48
C GLU A 207 12.47 10.65 -12.95
N PHE A 208 11.26 10.96 -12.48
CA PHE A 208 10.93 10.87 -11.06
C PHE A 208 11.00 9.43 -10.57
N PHE A 209 10.26 8.51 -11.19
CA PHE A 209 10.23 7.12 -10.74
C PHE A 209 11.56 6.41 -10.92
N ALA A 210 12.31 6.68 -12.01
CA ALA A 210 13.63 6.10 -12.21
C ALA A 210 14.64 6.55 -11.13
N GLU A 211 14.65 7.84 -10.77
CA GLU A 211 15.52 8.32 -9.70
C GLU A 211 15.06 7.79 -8.33
N LEU A 212 13.75 7.78 -8.06
CA LEU A 212 13.22 7.27 -6.79
C LEU A 212 13.59 5.79 -6.62
N GLN A 213 13.42 5.01 -7.68
CA GLN A 213 13.77 3.59 -7.68
C GLN A 213 15.27 3.37 -7.43
N LYS A 214 16.12 4.21 -8.02
CA LYS A 214 17.56 4.20 -7.75
C LYS A 214 17.88 4.52 -6.29
N GLU A 215 17.27 5.54 -5.70
CA GLU A 215 17.51 5.95 -4.30
C GLU A 215 17.01 4.89 -3.31
N LEU A 216 15.87 4.25 -3.58
CA LEU A 216 15.25 3.27 -2.70
C LEU A 216 15.86 1.87 -2.83
N SER A 217 16.19 1.43 -4.04
CA SER A 217 16.83 0.11 -4.25
C SER A 217 18.20 0.01 -3.56
N ALA A 218 18.95 1.12 -3.45
CA ALA A 218 20.21 1.17 -2.70
C ALA A 218 20.03 0.85 -1.20
N LYS A 219 18.80 0.94 -0.69
CA LYS A 219 18.42 0.67 0.70
C LYS A 219 17.53 -0.56 0.84
N SER A 220 17.40 -1.38 -0.22
CA SER A 220 16.48 -2.53 -0.27
C SER A 220 15.02 -2.16 -0.01
N ARG A 221 14.62 -0.97 -0.45
CA ARG A 221 13.25 -0.46 -0.38
C ARG A 221 12.58 -0.54 -1.75
N SER A 222 11.26 -0.55 -1.76
CA SER A 222 10.46 -0.71 -2.99
C SER A 222 9.74 0.57 -3.41
N VAL A 223 9.53 0.71 -4.72
CA VAL A 223 8.55 1.63 -5.32
C VAL A 223 7.42 0.78 -5.91
N ILE A 224 6.21 0.98 -5.44
CA ILE A 224 5.02 0.21 -5.85
C ILE A 224 4.05 1.14 -6.56
N LEU A 225 3.34 0.62 -7.56
CA LEU A 225 2.24 1.29 -8.23
C LEU A 225 0.94 0.55 -7.90
N THR A 226 -0.05 1.26 -7.40
CA THR A 226 -1.42 0.77 -7.19
C THR A 226 -2.36 1.44 -8.17
N ILE A 227 -3.20 0.64 -8.82
CA ILE A 227 -4.17 1.09 -9.83
C ILE A 227 -5.41 0.19 -9.81
N GLU A 228 -6.50 0.71 -10.37
CA GLU A 228 -7.63 -0.13 -10.77
C GLU A 228 -7.18 -1.18 -11.80
N GLY A 229 -7.78 -2.37 -11.74
CA GLY A 229 -7.33 -3.52 -12.52
C GLY A 229 -7.53 -3.46 -14.05
N ALA A 230 -8.10 -2.40 -14.61
CA ALA A 230 -8.35 -2.30 -16.05
C ALA A 230 -7.07 -2.00 -16.84
N THR A 231 -6.75 -2.84 -17.84
CA THR A 231 -5.53 -2.73 -18.66
C THR A 231 -5.47 -1.47 -19.54
N SER A 232 -6.60 -0.77 -19.71
CA SER A 232 -6.67 0.57 -20.31
C SER A 232 -5.86 1.60 -19.55
N TRP A 233 -5.61 1.42 -18.25
CA TRP A 233 -4.72 2.30 -17.49
C TRP A 233 -3.28 2.19 -17.98
N GLY A 234 -2.76 0.96 -18.12
CA GLY A 234 -1.39 0.72 -18.57
C GLY A 234 -1.13 0.98 -20.05
N THR A 235 -2.15 0.89 -20.90
CA THR A 235 -2.05 1.18 -22.35
C THR A 235 -2.55 2.57 -22.74
N GLY A 236 -3.21 3.27 -21.82
CA GLY A 236 -3.83 4.58 -22.02
C GLY A 236 -3.22 5.66 -21.15
N THR A 237 -3.96 6.14 -20.16
CA THR A 237 -3.65 7.34 -19.35
C THR A 237 -2.26 7.27 -18.71
N LEU A 238 -1.89 6.12 -18.15
CA LEU A 238 -0.62 5.92 -17.45
C LEU A 238 0.46 5.27 -18.32
N LYS A 239 0.28 5.21 -19.65
CA LYS A 239 1.19 4.51 -20.57
C LYS A 239 2.66 4.85 -20.39
N ALA A 240 2.99 6.09 -20.02
CA ALA A 240 4.37 6.54 -19.82
C ALA A 240 5.09 5.85 -18.64
N LEU A 241 4.36 5.21 -17.74
CA LEU A 241 4.89 4.40 -16.64
C LEU A 241 5.20 2.95 -17.07
N PHE A 242 4.66 2.52 -18.20
CA PHE A 242 4.79 1.15 -18.70
C PHE A 242 5.69 1.06 -19.93
N TYR A 243 5.70 2.11 -20.76
CA TYR A 243 6.43 2.15 -22.03
C TYR A 243 7.27 3.42 -22.19
N ASP A 244 8.45 3.26 -22.81
CA ASP A 244 9.23 4.39 -23.31
C ASP A 244 8.66 4.95 -24.63
N ASP A 245 9.28 6.01 -25.16
CA ASP A 245 8.82 6.63 -26.42
C ASP A 245 9.05 5.74 -27.66
N ALA A 246 9.84 4.66 -27.51
CA ALA A 246 10.08 3.65 -28.53
C ALA A 246 9.21 2.40 -28.32
N GLU A 247 8.22 2.46 -27.41
CA GLU A 247 7.30 1.37 -27.07
C GLU A 247 7.98 0.14 -26.44
N ASN A 248 9.16 0.32 -25.83
CA ASN A 248 9.78 -0.73 -25.01
C ASN A 248 9.15 -0.74 -23.62
N GLN A 249 8.94 -1.94 -23.06
CA GLN A 249 8.45 -2.11 -21.69
C GLN A 249 9.52 -1.64 -20.70
N ILE A 250 9.15 -0.70 -19.83
CA ILE A 250 10.04 -0.09 -18.81
C ILE A 250 9.52 -0.22 -17.39
N PHE A 251 8.39 -0.90 -17.17
CA PHE A 251 7.75 -0.96 -15.85
C PHE A 251 8.71 -1.42 -14.75
N LYS A 252 9.48 -2.50 -14.98
CA LYS A 252 10.46 -3.04 -14.04
C LYS A 252 11.66 -2.15 -13.76
N ASP A 253 11.89 -1.14 -14.61
CA ASP A 253 12.95 -0.16 -14.42
C ASP A 253 12.49 0.98 -13.49
N LEU A 254 11.17 1.11 -13.29
CA LEU A 254 10.53 2.18 -12.51
C LEU A 254 9.93 1.67 -11.19
N PHE A 255 9.44 0.44 -11.15
CA PHE A 255 8.69 -0.13 -10.03
C PHE A 255 9.20 -1.52 -9.64
N ASN A 256 8.94 -1.91 -8.39
CA ASN A 256 9.15 -3.26 -7.84
C ASN A 256 7.87 -4.09 -7.80
N GLY A 257 6.70 -3.46 -7.86
CA GLY A 257 5.40 -4.12 -7.74
C GLY A 257 4.28 -3.34 -8.40
N LEU A 258 3.24 -4.07 -8.79
CA LEU A 258 1.98 -3.60 -9.35
C LEU A 258 0.84 -4.19 -8.53
N ASN A 259 0.21 -3.34 -7.73
CA ASN A 259 -0.98 -3.66 -6.98
C ASN A 259 -2.21 -3.42 -7.87
N LEU A 260 -2.99 -4.47 -8.12
CA LEU A 260 -4.20 -4.40 -8.93
C LEU A 260 -5.44 -4.49 -8.04
N MET A 261 -6.20 -3.39 -7.98
CA MET A 261 -7.53 -3.38 -7.37
C MET A 261 -8.54 -3.98 -8.33
N LEU A 262 -8.70 -5.30 -8.23
CA LEU A 262 -9.62 -6.11 -9.04
C LEU A 262 -10.94 -6.31 -8.31
N TYR A 263 -11.47 -5.26 -7.71
CA TYR A 263 -12.71 -5.27 -6.96
C TYR A 263 -13.46 -3.93 -7.07
N SER A 264 -14.69 -3.96 -6.59
CA SER A 264 -15.55 -2.85 -6.25
C SER A 264 -16.22 -3.17 -4.92
N GLN A 265 -17.04 -2.27 -4.39
CA GLN A 265 -17.76 -2.47 -3.12
C GLN A 265 -18.55 -3.79 -3.01
N THR A 266 -18.96 -4.42 -4.12
CA THR A 266 -19.83 -5.62 -4.08
C THR A 266 -19.38 -6.75 -5.00
N GLN A 267 -18.38 -6.53 -5.84
CA GLN A 267 -17.95 -7.49 -6.86
C GLN A 267 -16.44 -7.53 -6.97
N TYR A 268 -15.92 -8.69 -7.40
CA TYR A 268 -14.52 -8.82 -7.81
C TYR A 268 -14.40 -9.21 -9.28
N TYR A 269 -13.30 -8.77 -9.90
CA TYR A 269 -12.96 -8.92 -11.31
C TYR A 269 -11.68 -9.77 -11.46
N ILE A 270 -11.47 -10.76 -10.60
CA ILE A 270 -10.24 -11.56 -10.57
C ILE A 270 -10.34 -12.68 -11.61
N ASN A 271 -9.54 -12.59 -12.68
CA ASN A 271 -9.50 -13.58 -13.77
C ASN A 271 -8.08 -13.67 -14.34
N ALA A 272 -7.64 -14.86 -14.73
CA ALA A 272 -6.35 -15.02 -15.40
C ALA A 272 -6.35 -14.41 -16.82
N ASN A 273 -7.42 -14.60 -17.59
CA ASN A 273 -7.41 -14.50 -19.06
C ASN A 273 -8.46 -13.51 -19.62
N ASP A 274 -9.11 -12.73 -18.75
CA ASP A 274 -10.07 -11.71 -19.21
C ASP A 274 -9.38 -10.63 -20.04
N LYS A 275 -9.94 -10.28 -21.20
CA LYS A 275 -9.29 -9.36 -22.15
C LYS A 275 -9.16 -7.92 -21.66
N THR A 276 -9.88 -7.56 -20.60
CA THR A 276 -9.97 -6.20 -20.08
C THR A 276 -9.10 -6.01 -18.84
N TRP A 277 -9.07 -6.98 -17.94
CA TRP A 277 -8.40 -6.89 -16.63
C TRP A 277 -7.64 -8.17 -16.23
N GLY A 278 -7.57 -9.16 -17.10
CA GLY A 278 -6.92 -10.42 -16.80
C GLY A 278 -5.43 -10.26 -16.54
N ILE A 279 -4.90 -11.12 -15.68
CA ILE A 279 -3.48 -11.09 -15.29
C ILE A 279 -2.57 -11.34 -16.49
N GLU A 280 -2.94 -12.20 -17.44
CA GLU A 280 -2.17 -12.39 -18.67
C GLU A 280 -2.01 -11.11 -19.48
N GLN A 281 -3.05 -10.29 -19.54
CA GLN A 281 -3.05 -9.02 -20.27
C GLN A 281 -2.14 -8.00 -19.57
N TRP A 282 -2.15 -7.98 -18.23
CA TRP A 282 -1.17 -7.20 -17.48
C TRP A 282 0.26 -7.67 -17.71
N LEU A 283 0.50 -8.98 -17.81
CA LEU A 283 1.82 -9.54 -18.13
C LEU A 283 2.28 -9.24 -19.56
N GLU A 284 1.35 -9.04 -20.51
CA GLU A 284 1.67 -8.49 -21.83
C GLU A 284 2.10 -7.01 -21.75
N ILE A 285 1.66 -6.28 -20.72
CA ILE A 285 2.02 -4.87 -20.50
C ILE A 285 3.36 -4.74 -19.78
N ILE A 286 3.55 -5.46 -18.66
CA ILE A 286 4.74 -5.31 -17.81
C ILE A 286 5.87 -6.29 -18.16
N GLY A 287 5.61 -7.33 -18.94
CA GLY A 287 6.55 -8.39 -19.28
C GLY A 287 6.22 -9.71 -18.58
N LYS A 288 6.23 -10.82 -19.33
CA LYS A 288 5.79 -12.14 -18.84
C LYS A 288 6.68 -12.72 -17.74
N GLU A 289 7.92 -12.24 -17.64
CA GLU A 289 8.83 -12.64 -16.57
C GLU A 289 8.48 -12.01 -15.20
N ASN A 290 7.62 -11.00 -15.18
CA ASN A 290 7.35 -10.17 -14.01
C ASN A 290 6.09 -10.60 -13.22
N VAL A 291 5.72 -11.88 -13.26
CA VAL A 291 4.54 -12.41 -12.55
C VAL A 291 4.56 -12.10 -11.05
N SER A 292 5.72 -12.20 -10.42
CA SER A 292 5.89 -11.92 -9.00
C SER A 292 5.76 -10.43 -8.64
N MET A 293 5.73 -9.53 -9.62
CA MET A 293 5.46 -8.12 -9.37
C MET A 293 3.96 -7.84 -9.26
N ILE A 294 3.08 -8.73 -9.72
CA ILE A 294 1.63 -8.52 -9.67
C ILE A 294 1.11 -8.96 -8.30
N HIS A 295 0.49 -8.03 -7.60
CA HIS A 295 -0.20 -8.23 -6.32
C HIS A 295 -1.69 -8.02 -6.53
N ILE A 296 -2.50 -8.93 -5.98
CA ILE A 296 -3.95 -8.89 -6.12
C ILE A 296 -4.55 -8.27 -4.87
N GLY A 297 -5.36 -7.24 -5.06
CA GLY A 297 -6.07 -6.57 -3.98
C GLY A 297 -7.35 -7.29 -3.60
N PHE A 298 -7.69 -7.22 -2.32
CA PHE A 298 -8.92 -7.73 -1.74
C PHE A 298 -9.54 -6.69 -0.80
N GLU A 299 -10.85 -6.73 -0.62
CA GLU A 299 -11.60 -5.77 0.20
C GLU A 299 -12.61 -6.48 1.10
N ASP A 300 -12.78 -6.00 2.33
CA ASP A 300 -13.70 -6.61 3.30
C ASP A 300 -15.14 -6.75 2.81
N HIS A 301 -15.67 -5.77 2.07
CA HIS A 301 -17.08 -5.73 1.69
C HIS A 301 -17.45 -6.73 0.60
N VAL A 302 -16.48 -7.23 -0.15
CA VAL A 302 -16.75 -8.14 -1.26
C VAL A 302 -17.14 -9.52 -0.72
N PRO A 303 -18.34 -10.04 -1.04
CA PRO A 303 -18.78 -11.33 -0.53
C PRO A 303 -18.19 -12.49 -1.34
N TYR A 304 -16.88 -12.75 -1.18
CA TYR A 304 -16.15 -13.80 -1.93
C TYR A 304 -16.73 -15.21 -1.75
N GLU A 305 -17.46 -15.47 -0.66
CA GLU A 305 -18.18 -16.72 -0.43
C GLU A 305 -19.42 -16.89 -1.34
N ASN A 306 -19.85 -15.81 -1.99
CA ASN A 306 -20.98 -15.79 -2.92
C ASN A 306 -20.47 -15.85 -4.37
N PRO A 307 -20.76 -16.92 -5.13
CA PRO A 307 -20.35 -17.03 -6.53
C PRO A 307 -20.87 -15.89 -7.43
N ASP A 308 -21.97 -15.24 -7.07
CA ASP A 308 -22.55 -14.12 -7.81
C ASP A 308 -21.76 -12.81 -7.62
N ALA A 309 -20.83 -12.76 -6.66
CA ALA A 309 -19.92 -11.63 -6.46
C ALA A 309 -18.81 -11.58 -7.52
N SER A 310 -18.56 -12.67 -8.24
CA SER A 310 -17.62 -12.66 -9.36
C SER A 310 -18.27 -12.02 -10.58
N ALA A 311 -17.65 -10.96 -11.08
CA ALA A 311 -17.90 -10.45 -12.43
C ALA A 311 -16.91 -11.02 -13.47
N GLY A 312 -16.00 -11.92 -13.03
CA GLY A 312 -14.98 -12.57 -13.84
C GLY A 312 -15.11 -14.09 -13.84
N GLU A 313 -14.05 -14.79 -13.42
CA GLU A 313 -14.05 -16.25 -13.33
C GLU A 313 -14.85 -16.73 -12.11
N HIS A 314 -15.66 -17.77 -12.28
CA HIS A 314 -16.38 -18.39 -11.16
C HIS A 314 -15.53 -19.50 -10.53
N TYR A 315 -14.83 -19.16 -9.45
CA TYR A 315 -13.99 -20.09 -8.70
C TYR A 315 -14.83 -21.07 -7.87
N HIS A 316 -14.25 -22.24 -7.57
CA HIS A 316 -14.89 -23.21 -6.69
C HIS A 316 -14.65 -22.85 -5.23
N ILE A 317 -15.67 -22.34 -4.56
CA ILE A 317 -15.60 -21.93 -3.15
C ILE A 317 -16.28 -22.96 -2.26
N THR A 318 -15.56 -23.43 -1.23
CA THR A 318 -16.03 -24.51 -0.34
C THR A 318 -16.34 -24.04 1.08
N THR A 319 -16.06 -22.77 1.39
CA THR A 319 -16.24 -22.18 2.72
C THR A 319 -17.31 -21.09 2.69
N LYS A 320 -17.93 -20.85 3.85
CA LYS A 320 -18.83 -19.71 4.06
C LYS A 320 -18.15 -18.53 4.75
N ASN A 321 -16.89 -18.72 5.16
CA ASN A 321 -16.08 -17.66 5.72
C ASN A 321 -15.53 -16.81 4.56
N ARG A 322 -15.83 -15.51 4.57
CA ARG A 322 -15.49 -14.58 3.49
C ARG A 322 -13.99 -14.49 3.23
N GLY A 323 -13.18 -14.34 4.29
CA GLY A 323 -11.73 -14.28 4.20
C GLY A 323 -11.13 -15.54 3.60
N ALA A 324 -11.52 -16.70 4.12
CA ALA A 324 -11.07 -17.98 3.58
C ALA A 324 -11.56 -18.21 2.14
N ALA A 325 -12.72 -17.69 1.74
CA ALA A 325 -13.19 -17.72 0.36
C ALA A 325 -12.32 -16.86 -0.56
N ALA A 326 -11.94 -15.65 -0.14
CA ALA A 326 -10.97 -14.81 -0.86
C ALA A 326 -9.62 -15.53 -1.07
N ALA A 327 -9.12 -16.24 -0.05
CA ALA A 327 -7.88 -17.01 -0.16
C ALA A 327 -8.00 -18.12 -1.22
N GLN A 328 -9.15 -18.80 -1.28
CA GLN A 328 -9.43 -19.79 -2.33
C GLN A 328 -9.49 -19.18 -3.73
N VAL A 329 -9.99 -17.95 -3.88
CA VAL A 329 -9.95 -17.20 -5.15
C VAL A 329 -8.50 -16.95 -5.57
N TYR A 330 -7.67 -16.42 -4.68
CA TYR A 330 -6.24 -16.15 -4.95
C TYR A 330 -5.47 -17.42 -5.33
N GLN A 331 -5.62 -18.50 -4.56
CA GLN A 331 -4.94 -19.77 -4.81
C GLN A 331 -5.36 -20.39 -6.16
N GLN A 332 -6.65 -20.34 -6.49
CA GLN A 332 -7.14 -20.85 -7.78
C GLN A 332 -6.70 -19.99 -8.97
N LEU A 333 -6.62 -18.66 -8.82
CA LEU A 333 -6.01 -17.78 -9.83
C LEU A 333 -4.56 -18.19 -10.09
N GLY A 334 -3.77 -18.39 -9.04
CA GLY A 334 -2.38 -18.86 -9.16
C GLY A 334 -2.28 -20.22 -9.86
N ALA A 335 -3.17 -21.16 -9.54
CA ALA A 335 -3.22 -22.47 -10.20
C ALA A 335 -3.59 -22.37 -11.69
N ASN A 336 -4.52 -21.47 -12.05
CA ASN A 336 -4.89 -21.22 -13.44
C ASN A 336 -3.70 -20.65 -14.24
N LEU A 337 -3.00 -19.64 -13.70
CA LEU A 337 -1.79 -19.10 -14.32
C LEU A 337 -0.68 -20.15 -14.49
N GLN A 338 -0.50 -21.03 -13.50
CA GLN A 338 0.45 -22.15 -13.63
C GLN A 338 0.03 -23.14 -14.73
N ALA A 339 -1.26 -23.42 -14.88
CA ALA A 339 -1.78 -24.26 -15.96
C ALA A 339 -1.55 -23.62 -17.34
N ASP A 340 -1.59 -22.30 -17.42
CA ASP A 340 -1.31 -21.51 -18.62
C ASP A 340 0.20 -21.29 -18.88
N GLY A 341 1.07 -21.83 -18.02
CA GLY A 341 2.52 -21.91 -18.22
C GLY A 341 3.34 -20.87 -17.47
N TYR A 342 2.73 -20.05 -16.62
CA TYR A 342 3.44 -19.11 -15.74
C TYR A 342 3.95 -19.84 -14.50
N THR A 343 5.25 -20.14 -14.48
CA THR A 343 5.86 -20.93 -13.40
C THR A 343 6.26 -20.11 -12.17
N THR A 344 6.36 -18.79 -12.32
CA THR A 344 6.62 -17.87 -11.21
C THR A 344 5.29 -17.56 -10.52
N PRO A 345 5.19 -17.67 -9.17
CA PRO A 345 3.97 -17.31 -8.46
C PRO A 345 3.70 -15.80 -8.59
N LEU A 346 2.44 -15.42 -8.39
CA LEU A 346 2.06 -14.03 -8.12
C LEU A 346 2.81 -13.52 -6.88
N GLY A 347 3.00 -12.21 -6.79
CA GLY A 347 3.47 -11.61 -5.55
C GLY A 347 2.35 -11.57 -4.51
N ASN A 348 2.70 -11.21 -3.28
CA ASN A 348 1.77 -11.31 -2.14
C ASN A 348 0.52 -10.46 -2.38
N PRO A 349 -0.66 -10.94 -1.98
CA PRO A 349 -1.87 -10.15 -2.05
C PRO A 349 -1.82 -8.99 -1.04
N PHE A 350 -2.59 -7.94 -1.32
CA PHE A 350 -2.81 -6.86 -0.38
C PHE A 350 -4.29 -6.77 -0.01
N TRP A 351 -4.57 -6.13 1.13
CA TRP A 351 -5.92 -6.01 1.67
C TRP A 351 -6.28 -4.55 1.94
N TRP A 352 -7.48 -4.16 1.54
CA TRP A 352 -8.10 -2.88 1.82
C TRP A 352 -9.19 -3.05 2.90
N PRO A 353 -8.98 -2.55 4.13
CA PRO A 353 -9.96 -2.67 5.21
C PRO A 353 -11.02 -1.59 5.04
N ASP A 354 -12.14 -1.92 4.41
CA ASP A 354 -13.28 -1.00 4.29
C ASP A 354 -14.44 -1.32 5.23
N GLU A 355 -14.39 -2.39 6.05
CA GLU A 355 -15.45 -2.64 7.03
C GLU A 355 -15.51 -1.54 8.11
N GLY A 356 -16.25 -0.48 7.80
CA GLY A 356 -16.95 0.32 8.78
C GLY A 356 -16.15 1.42 9.46
N ILE A 357 -15.22 2.09 8.80
CA ILE A 357 -14.66 3.29 9.44
C ILE A 357 -15.70 4.44 9.51
N ASP A 358 -16.62 4.53 8.54
CA ASP A 358 -17.79 5.42 8.68
C ASP A 358 -18.78 4.94 9.74
N SER A 359 -18.75 3.64 10.07
CA SER A 359 -19.50 3.04 11.17
C SER A 359 -18.62 2.75 12.40
N TYR A 360 -17.50 3.46 12.56
CA TYR A 360 -16.61 3.30 13.71
C TYR A 360 -17.41 3.66 14.97
N GLN A 361 -17.95 2.63 15.62
CA GLN A 361 -18.55 2.72 16.94
C GLN A 361 -17.42 2.39 17.92
N PRO A 362 -16.94 3.35 18.72
CA PRO A 362 -15.79 3.16 19.63
C PRO A 362 -16.00 2.08 20.70
N ASP A 363 -17.13 1.37 20.72
CA ASP A 363 -17.59 0.64 21.90
C ASP A 363 -17.59 -0.89 21.80
N GLN A 364 -17.37 -1.56 20.65
CA GLN A 364 -17.55 -3.04 20.65
C GLN A 364 -16.50 -3.95 19.97
N THR A 365 -15.60 -3.52 19.08
CA THR A 365 -14.55 -4.44 18.56
C THR A 365 -13.17 -3.82 18.28
N ASN A 366 -13.02 -2.49 18.25
CA ASN A 366 -11.74 -1.76 18.24
C ASN A 366 -10.66 -2.21 17.23
N SER A 367 -10.99 -2.96 16.19
CA SER A 367 -9.98 -3.53 15.30
C SER A 367 -10.05 -2.93 13.90
N VAL A 368 -9.02 -2.15 13.58
CA VAL A 368 -8.65 -1.77 12.20
C VAL A 368 -8.46 -3.00 11.30
N ILE A 369 -8.08 -4.11 11.93
CA ILE A 369 -7.80 -5.38 11.30
C ILE A 369 -9.08 -6.23 11.37
N SER A 370 -9.80 -6.36 10.27
CA SER A 370 -11.05 -7.12 10.23
C SER A 370 -10.81 -8.61 10.46
N ASP A 371 -11.83 -9.33 10.96
CA ASP A 371 -11.78 -10.79 11.06
C ASP A 371 -11.68 -11.43 9.66
N THR A 372 -12.34 -10.83 8.66
CA THR A 372 -12.25 -11.26 7.26
C THR A 372 -10.81 -11.28 6.76
N MET A 373 -10.03 -10.23 7.05
CA MET A 373 -8.63 -10.16 6.66
C MET A 373 -7.76 -11.19 7.40
N VAL A 374 -7.98 -11.35 8.71
CA VAL A 374 -7.26 -12.37 9.51
C VAL A 374 -7.56 -13.78 8.99
N ASP A 375 -8.82 -14.06 8.66
CA ASP A 375 -9.24 -15.35 8.11
C ASP A 375 -8.66 -15.60 6.71
N PHE A 376 -8.51 -14.55 5.89
CA PHE A 376 -7.87 -14.63 4.57
C PHE A 376 -6.42 -15.11 4.69
N TYR A 377 -5.60 -14.41 5.48
CA TYR A 377 -4.19 -14.74 5.61
C TYR A 377 -3.98 -16.08 6.33
N ASN A 378 -4.79 -16.39 7.36
CA ASN A 378 -4.77 -17.72 7.98
C ASN A 378 -5.06 -18.85 6.99
N ALA A 379 -6.03 -18.66 6.08
CA ALA A 379 -6.36 -19.64 5.05
C ALA A 379 -5.31 -19.70 3.92
N LEU A 380 -4.61 -18.60 3.65
CA LEU A 380 -3.54 -18.55 2.65
C LEU A 380 -2.33 -19.40 3.08
N HIS A 381 -2.04 -19.45 4.39
CA HIS A 381 -0.91 -20.19 4.98
C HIS A 381 -1.23 -21.64 5.39
N SER A 382 -2.50 -22.04 5.40
CA SER A 382 -2.95 -23.38 5.78
C SER A 382 -2.87 -24.37 4.61
#